data_AF-A0A852I911-F1
#
_entry.id   AF-A0A852I911-F1
#
_cell.length_a   1.000
_cell.length_b   1.000
_cell.length_c   1.000
_cell.angle_alpha   90.00
_cell.angle_beta   90.00
_cell.angle_gamma   90.00
#
_symmetry.space_group_name_H-M   'P 1'
#
loop_
_entity.id
_entity.type
_entity.pdbx_description
1 polymer ?
#
loop_
_entity_poly.entity_id
_entity_poly.type
_entity_poly.pdbx_seq_one_letter_code
_entity_poly.pdbx_strand_id
1 'polypeptide(L)' 'TCKVNFPDPNKLHYFQLTVIPDEGYYQGGKFQFEIEVPDAYNMVPPKVKCLTRIWHPNITETGEICL' A
#
# COMPACT_ATOMS: atom_id res chain seq x y z
N THR A 1 12.96 3.91 1.78
CA THR A 1 12.15 4.98 2.42
C THR A 1 10.65 4.76 2.27
N CYS A 2 9.89 4.91 3.36
CA CYS A 2 8.42 4.86 3.36
C CYS A 2 7.82 6.23 3.69
N LYS A 3 6.75 6.64 3.02
CA LYS A 3 6.03 7.90 3.27
C LYS A 3 4.52 7.67 3.28
N VAL A 4 3.82 8.20 4.27
CA VAL A 4 2.36 8.15 4.38
C VAL A 4 1.76 9.48 3.96
N ASN A 5 0.63 9.42 3.26
CA ASN A 5 -0.16 10.57 2.84
C ASN A 5 -1.64 10.33 3.18
N PHE A 6 -2.30 11.33 3.77
CA PHE A 6 -3.74 11.31 4.03
C PHE A 6 -4.41 12.28 3.05
N PRO A 7 -5.09 11.77 1.99
CA PRO A 7 -5.74 12.64 1.01
C PRO A 7 -6.82 13.53 1.63
N ASP A 8 -7.49 13.05 2.68
CA ASP A 8 -8.45 13.79 3.48
C ASP A 8 -8.04 13.69 4.97
N PRO A 9 -7.71 14.81 5.64
CA PRO A 9 -7.29 14.80 7.04
C PRO A 9 -8.38 14.31 8.01
N ASN A 10 -9.65 14.30 7.58
CA ASN A 10 -10.76 13.80 8.40
C ASN A 10 -10.95 12.28 8.27
N LYS A 11 -10.35 11.64 7.26
CA LYS A 11 -10.48 10.21 7.00
C LYS A 11 -9.20 9.47 7.37
N LEU A 12 -8.92 9.38 8.66
CA LEU A 12 -7.73 8.68 9.15
C LEU A 12 -7.74 7.16 8.85
N HIS A 13 -8.92 6.58 8.60
CA HIS A 13 -9.06 5.18 8.19
C HIS A 13 -8.67 4.94 6.72
N TYR A 14 -8.46 5.99 5.93
CA TYR A 14 -8.10 5.88 4.52
C TYR A 14 -6.83 6.68 4.23
N PHE A 15 -5.78 6.00 3.82
CA PHE A 15 -4.49 6.65 3.54
C PHE A 15 -3.70 5.93 2.47
N GLN A 16 -2.70 6.63 1.94
CA GLN A 16 -1.80 6.12 0.93
C GLN A 16 -0.40 5.97 1.50
N LEU A 17 0.23 4.83 1.22
CA LEU A 17 1.62 4.55 1.55
C LEU A 17 2.45 4.54 0.27
N THR A 18 3.53 5.30 0.25
CA THR A 18 4.55 5.24 -0.80
C THR A 18 5.78 4.54 -0.26
N VAL A 19 6.20 3.46 -0.93
CA VAL A 19 7.44 2.73 -0.64
C VAL A 19 8.43 2.96 -1.76
N ILE A 20 9.66 3.34 -1.37
CA ILE A 20 10.80 3.51 -2.27
C ILE A 20 11.93 2.63 -1.74
N PRO A 21 12.12 1.41 -2.29
CA PRO A 21 13.21 0.54 -1.89
C PRO A 21 14.57 1.16 -2.22
N ASP A 22 15.54 1.01 -1.34
CA ASP A 22 16.92 1.48 -1.48
C ASP A 22 17.91 0.34 -1.80
N GLU A 23 17.42 -0.90 -1.88
CA GLU A 23 18.17 -2.10 -2.24
C GLU A 23 17.29 -3.14 -2.98
N GLY A 24 17.93 -4.20 -3.49
CA GLY A 24 17.26 -5.33 -4.16
C GLY A 24 16.75 -5.03 -5.58
N TYR A 25 15.95 -5.94 -6.13
CA TYR A 25 15.47 -5.85 -7.53
C TYR A 25 14.63 -4.60 -7.83
N TYR A 26 13.97 -4.06 -6.81
CA TYR A 26 13.08 -2.91 -6.93
C TYR A 26 13.70 -1.61 -6.42
N GLN A 27 15.02 -1.60 -6.19
CA GLN A 27 15.76 -0.42 -5.78
C GLN A 27 15.46 0.77 -6.70
N GLY A 28 15.14 1.93 -6.10
CA GLY A 28 14.77 3.15 -6.81
C GLY A 28 13.34 3.16 -7.38
N GLY A 29 12.63 2.04 -7.32
CA GLY A 29 11.21 1.97 -7.68
C GLY A 29 10.34 2.77 -6.72
N LYS A 30 9.17 3.22 -7.18
CA LYS A 30 8.19 3.96 -6.36
C LYS A 30 6.86 3.23 -6.44
N PHE A 31 6.44 2.63 -5.33
CA PHE A 31 5.23 1.83 -5.25
C PHE A 31 4.24 2.48 -4.30
N GLN A 32 3.05 2.77 -4.81
CA GLN A 32 1.95 3.36 -4.06
C GLN A 32 0.96 2.28 -3.66
N PHE A 33 0.57 2.32 -2.39
CA PHE A 33 -0.41 1.43 -1.79
C PHE A 33 -1.54 2.27 -1.21
N GLU A 34 -2.77 1.84 -1.45
CA GLU A 34 -3.97 2.36 -0.82
C GLU A 34 -4.35 1.44 0.34
N ILE A 35 -4.64 2.04 1.48
CA ILE A 35 -4.98 1.33 2.71
C ILE A 35 -6.32 1.86 3.22
N GLU A 36 -7.25 0.94 3.42
CA GLU A 36 -8.58 1.20 3.99
C GLU A 36 -8.77 0.35 5.25
N VAL A 37 -8.92 1.02 6.38
CA VAL A 37 -9.16 0.42 7.68
C VAL A 37 -10.68 0.27 7.87
N PRO A 38 -11.21 -0.96 7.99
CA PRO A 38 -12.65 -1.17 8.15
C PRO A 38 -13.13 -0.78 9.56
N ASP A 39 -14.43 -0.55 9.74
CA ASP A 39 -15.02 -0.23 11.06
C ASP A 39 -14.75 -1.32 12.12
N ALA A 40 -14.68 -2.58 11.67
CA ALA A 40 -14.37 -3.74 12.51
C ALA A 40 -12.85 -3.96 12.70
N TYR A 41 -12.03 -2.93 12.53
CA TYR A 41 -10.59 -3.02 12.69
C TYR A 41 -10.20 -3.58 14.06
N ASN A 42 -9.08 -4.29 14.09
CA ASN A 42 -8.61 -5.23 15.12
C ASN A 42 -9.34 -6.58 15.16
N MET A 43 -10.55 -6.71 14.59
CA MET A 43 -11.17 -8.02 14.30
C MET A 43 -10.99 -8.41 12.83
N VAL A 44 -11.05 -7.43 11.93
CA VAL A 44 -10.80 -7.57 10.49
C VAL A 44 -9.56 -6.74 10.12
N PRO A 45 -8.60 -7.29 9.35
CA PRO A 45 -7.41 -6.54 8.96
C PRO A 45 -7.75 -5.39 7.99
N PRO A 46 -6.87 -4.37 7.87
CA PRO A 46 -6.98 -3.36 6.84
C PRO A 46 -6.92 -3.99 5.45
N LYS A 47 -7.70 -3.43 4.52
CA LYS A 47 -7.58 -3.77 3.10
C LYS A 47 -6.43 -2.96 2.51
N VAL A 48 -5.55 -3.63 1.78
CA VAL A 48 -4.41 -2.99 1.13
C VAL A 48 -4.41 -3.35 -0.34
N LYS A 49 -4.24 -2.34 -1.20
CA LYS A 49 -4.15 -2.51 -2.65
C LYS A 49 -2.95 -1.76 -3.20
N CYS A 50 -2.14 -2.40 -4.03
CA CYS A 50 -1.08 -1.73 -4.78
C CYS A 50 -1.70 -0.98 -5.96
N LEU A 51 -1.44 0.32 -6.06
CA LEU A 51 -1.87 1.16 -7.17
C LEU A 51 -0.85 1.19 -8.32
N THR A 52 0.37 0.70 -8.05
CA THR A 52 1.46 0.69 -9.02
C THR A 52 1.53 -0.69 -9.69
N ARG A 53 1.37 -0.73 -11.02
CA ARG A 53 1.59 -1.96 -11.78
C ARG A 53 3.03 -2.40 -11.60
N ILE A 54 3.22 -3.64 -11.13
CA ILE A 54 4.52 -4.21 -10.80
C ILE A 54 4.53 -5.68 -11.19
N TRP A 55 5.68 -6.16 -11.67
CA TRP A 55 5.94 -7.59 -11.78
C TRP A 55 6.54 -8.08 -10.45
N HIS A 56 5.73 -8.68 -9.58
CA HIS A 56 6.15 -9.15 -8.27
C HIS A 56 5.43 -10.46 -7.90
N PRO A 57 6.09 -11.47 -7.31
CA PRO A 57 5.45 -12.76 -7.02
C PRO A 57 4.26 -12.66 -6.06
N ASN A 58 4.29 -11.69 -5.13
CA ASN A 58 3.24 -11.46 -4.13
C ASN A 58 2.30 -10.29 -4.42
N ILE A 59 2.51 -9.55 -5.53
CA ILE A 59 1.64 -8.43 -5.90
C ILE A 59 1.22 -8.64 -7.35
N THR A 60 -0.06 -8.86 -7.57
CA THR A 60 -0.60 -9.03 -8.92
C THR A 60 -0.48 -7.72 -9.70
N GLU A 61 -0.51 -7.80 -11.04
CA GLU A 61 -0.50 -6.58 -11.86
C GLU A 61 -1.74 -5.70 -11.66
N THR A 62 -2.83 -6.28 -11.14
CA THR A 62 -4.09 -5.61 -10.77
C THR A 62 -4.08 -5.04 -9.35
N GLY A 63 -3.04 -5.36 -8.56
CA GLY A 63 -2.75 -4.70 -7.28
C GLY A 63 -3.17 -5.48 -6.03
N GLU A 64 -3.69 -6.69 -6.16
CA GLU A 64 -3.93 -7.57 -5.02
C GLU A 64 -2.60 -8.04 -4.41
N ILE A 65 -2.55 -8.10 -3.07
CA ILE A 65 -1.35 -8.41 -2.30
C ILE A 65 -1.58 -9.69 -1.51
N CYS A 66 -0.60 -10.59 -1.55
CA CYS A 66 -0.53 -11.76 -0.69
C CYS A 66 0.48 -11.49 0.44
N LEU A 67 -0.03 -11.04 1.60
CA LEU A 67 0.75 -10.70 2.80
C LEU A 67 0.31 -11.54 4.00
#